data_AF-A1HT59-F1
#
_entry.id   AF-A1HT59-F1
#
_cell.length_a   1.000
_cell.length_b   1.000
_cell.length_c   1.000
_cell.angle_alpha   90.00
_cell.angle_beta   90.00
_cell.angle_gamma   90.00
#
_symmetry.space_group_name_H-M   'P 1'
#
loop_
_entity.id
_entity.type
_entity.pdbx_description
1 polymer ?
#
loop_
_entity_poly.entity_id
_entity_poly.type
_entity_poly.pdbx_seq_one_letter_code
_entity_poly.pdbx_strand_id
1 'polypeptide(L)'
;MIISNTQVQNILKVYGEQTKVGKNAKPPSAGPVQRTDEVVLSAQAQEFSQILQALKNMPEVREDKVKELADRIATGNYHVDAKEIADKMLGRIVADRLR
;
A
#
# COMPACT_ATOMS: atom_id res chain seq x y z
N MET A 1 4.76 3.56 -24.91
CA MET A 1 3.49 4.15 -24.46
C MET A 1 3.53 4.14 -22.93
N ILE A 2 3.69 5.29 -22.28
CA ILE A 2 3.85 5.38 -20.82
C ILE A 2 2.54 5.96 -20.27
N ILE A 3 1.71 5.12 -19.66
CA ILE A 3 0.51 5.57 -18.96
C ILE A 3 0.94 5.88 -17.53
N SER A 4 0.76 7.12 -17.07
CA SER A 4 1.15 7.53 -15.72
C SER A 4 0.13 7.04 -14.69
N ASN A 5 0.62 6.59 -13.54
CA ASN A 5 -0.20 6.20 -12.40
C ASN A 5 -1.15 7.34 -11.94
N THR A 6 -0.73 8.60 -12.15
CA THR A 6 -1.55 9.78 -11.82
C THR A 6 -2.76 9.94 -12.73
N GLN A 7 -2.66 9.56 -14.01
CA GLN A 7 -3.79 9.59 -14.94
C GLN A 7 -4.84 8.54 -14.54
N VAL A 8 -4.40 7.37 -14.10
CA VAL A 8 -5.28 6.28 -13.62
C VAL A 8 -6.02 6.68 -12.33
N GLN A 9 -5.38 7.41 -11.42
CA GLN A 9 -6.02 7.85 -10.18
C GLN A 9 -7.10 8.93 -10.43
N ASN A 10 -6.87 9.82 -11.39
CA ASN A 10 -7.82 10.88 -11.70
C ASN A 10 -9.10 10.34 -12.34
N ILE A 11 -8.98 9.34 -13.25
CA ILE A 11 -10.17 8.71 -13.84
C ILE A 11 -10.99 7.94 -12.81
N LEU A 12 -10.35 7.29 -11.84
CA LEU A 12 -11.05 6.57 -10.76
C LEU A 12 -11.85 7.51 -9.85
N LYS A 13 -11.34 8.71 -9.57
CA LYS A 13 -12.06 9.72 -8.78
C LYS A 13 -13.32 10.24 -9.50
N VAL A 14 -13.19 10.59 -10.78
CA VAL A 14 -14.32 11.12 -11.57
C VAL A 14 -15.47 10.11 -11.66
N TYR A 15 -15.16 8.82 -11.86
CA TYR A 15 -16.17 7.77 -11.87
C TYR A 15 -16.78 7.47 -10.49
N GLY A 16 -15.98 7.52 -9.43
CA GLY A 16 -16.46 7.37 -8.05
C GLY A 16 -17.40 8.49 -7.58
N GLU A 17 -17.27 9.69 -8.16
CA GLU A 17 -18.13 10.83 -7.85
C GLU A 17 -19.45 10.83 -8.66
N GLN A 18 -19.42 10.35 -9.91
CA GLN A 18 -20.63 10.24 -10.76
C GLN A 18 -21.68 9.27 -10.18
N THR A 19 -21.28 8.24 -9.44
CA THR A 19 -22.22 7.29 -8.81
C THR A 19 -22.97 7.87 -7.60
N LYS A 20 -22.60 9.06 -7.10
CA LYS A 20 -23.26 9.70 -5.94
C LYS A 20 -24.41 10.65 -6.29
N VAL A 21 -24.62 10.99 -7.57
CA VAL A 21 -25.59 12.04 -7.98
C VAL A 21 -26.95 11.48 -8.46
N GLY A 22 -27.15 10.16 -8.53
CA GLY A 22 -28.30 9.56 -9.19
C GLY A 22 -29.27 8.77 -8.29
N LYS A 23 -29.80 9.35 -7.21
CA LYS A 23 -30.95 8.75 -6.49
C LYS A 23 -32.16 9.67 -6.61
N ASN A 24 -32.86 9.63 -7.74
CA ASN A 24 -34.31 9.85 -7.92
C ASN A 24 -34.64 10.10 -9.40
N ALA A 25 -35.07 9.08 -10.14
CA ALA A 25 -36.13 9.15 -11.17
C ALA A 25 -36.32 7.80 -11.90
N LYS A 26 -37.60 7.47 -12.11
CA LYS A 26 -38.28 6.35 -12.77
C LYS A 26 -37.64 5.81 -14.08
N PRO A 27 -37.82 4.50 -14.42
CA PRO A 27 -37.08 3.87 -15.52
C PRO A 27 -37.76 4.05 -16.89
N PRO A 28 -37.01 4.27 -17.98
CA PRO A 28 -37.49 3.99 -19.32
C PRO A 28 -36.83 2.73 -19.90
N SER A 29 -37.70 1.89 -20.46
CA SER A 29 -37.54 1.10 -21.70
C SER A 29 -36.26 0.30 -21.93
N ALA A 30 -36.45 -1.01 -22.09
CA ALA A 30 -35.52 -1.96 -22.68
C ALA A 30 -34.99 -1.47 -24.04
N GLY A 31 -33.77 -0.94 -24.05
CA GLY A 31 -32.89 -0.86 -25.21
C GLY A 31 -31.79 -1.92 -25.08
N PRO A 32 -31.08 -2.27 -26.18
CA PRO A 32 -30.05 -3.30 -26.14
C PRO A 32 -29.03 -2.92 -25.06
N VAL A 33 -28.81 -3.82 -24.11
CA VAL A 33 -27.85 -3.65 -23.01
C VAL A 33 -26.49 -3.46 -23.66
N GLN A 34 -26.09 -2.20 -23.82
CA GLN A 34 -24.75 -1.81 -24.19
C GLN A 34 -23.86 -2.42 -23.11
N ARG A 35 -23.11 -3.47 -23.46
CA ARG A 35 -22.15 -4.06 -22.53
C ARG A 35 -21.19 -2.94 -22.17
N THR A 36 -21.34 -2.41 -20.97
CA THR A 36 -20.41 -1.47 -20.38
C THR A 36 -19.06 -2.16 -20.30
N ASP A 37 -17.99 -1.48 -20.73
CA ASP A 37 -16.65 -2.04 -20.63
C ASP A 37 -16.38 -2.46 -19.19
N GLU A 38 -16.12 -3.74 -18.99
CA GLU A 38 -15.88 -4.33 -17.67
C GLU A 38 -14.37 -4.42 -17.43
N VAL A 39 -13.92 -3.83 -16.31
CA VAL A 39 -12.52 -3.91 -15.89
C VAL A 39 -12.38 -5.05 -14.88
N VAL A 40 -11.86 -6.19 -15.34
CA VAL A 40 -11.52 -7.31 -14.47
C VAL A 40 -10.03 -7.26 -14.15
N LEU A 41 -9.69 -6.93 -12.91
CA LEU A 41 -8.31 -7.01 -12.42
C LEU A 41 -7.88 -8.48 -12.34
N SER A 42 -6.65 -8.78 -12.74
CA SER A 42 -6.06 -10.10 -12.53
C SER A 42 -6.01 -10.44 -11.04
N ALA A 43 -6.06 -11.73 -10.70
CA ALA A 43 -5.99 -12.18 -9.31
C ALA A 43 -4.75 -11.62 -8.59
N GLN A 44 -3.60 -11.59 -9.26
CA GLN A 44 -2.35 -11.05 -8.73
C GLN A 44 -2.43 -9.55 -8.43
N ALA A 45 -3.13 -8.78 -9.27
CA ALA A 45 -3.30 -7.34 -9.05
C ALA A 45 -4.22 -7.07 -7.84
N GLN A 46 -5.23 -7.92 -7.62
CA GLN A 46 -6.11 -7.82 -6.45
C GLN A 46 -5.35 -8.15 -5.16
N GLU A 47 -4.59 -9.24 -5.15
CA GLU A 47 -3.75 -9.63 -4.01
C GLU A 47 -2.72 -8.54 -3.66
N PHE A 48 -2.03 -8.01 -4.67
CA PHE A 48 -1.05 -6.93 -4.48
C PHE A 48 -1.70 -5.67 -3.90
N SER A 49 -2.88 -5.29 -4.38
CA SER A 49 -3.64 -4.15 -3.85
C SER A 49 -4.01 -4.35 -2.38
N GLN A 50 -4.45 -5.55 -2.00
CA GLN A 50 -4.76 -5.89 -0.61
C GLN A 50 -3.53 -5.81 0.29
N ILE A 51 -2.39 -6.36 -0.13
CA ILE A 51 -1.12 -6.28 0.62
C ILE A 51 -0.68 -4.83 0.77
N LEU A 52 -0.76 -4.04 -0.30
CA LEU A 52 -0.36 -2.62 -0.28
C LEU A 52 -1.27 -1.79 0.62
N GLN A 53 -2.57 -2.08 0.67
CA GLN A 53 -3.50 -1.45 1.61
C GLN A 53 -3.18 -1.84 3.05
N ALA A 54 -2.89 -3.11 3.32
CA ALA A 54 -2.48 -3.57 4.64
C ALA A 54 -1.20 -2.85 5.11
N LEU A 55 -0.17 -2.77 4.25
CA LEU A 55 1.07 -2.05 4.55
C LEU A 55 0.87 -0.56 4.82
N LYS A 56 -0.04 0.10 4.09
CA LYS A 56 -0.37 1.52 4.30
C LYS A 56 -1.10 1.78 5.62
N ASN A 57 -1.91 0.81 6.07
CA ASN A 57 -2.67 0.93 7.31
C ASN A 57 -1.86 0.45 8.53
N MET A 58 -0.67 -0.11 8.33
CA MET A 58 0.19 -0.48 9.45
C MET A 58 0.70 0.77 10.18
N PRO A 59 0.84 0.69 11.51
CA PRO A 59 1.39 1.80 12.27
C PRO A 59 2.84 2.06 11.85
N GLU A 60 3.20 3.33 11.76
CA GLU A 60 4.56 3.76 11.45
C GLU A 60 5.56 3.26 12.50
N VAL A 61 5.13 3.23 13.76
CA VAL A 61 5.90 2.74 14.89
C VAL A 61 5.33 1.42 15.40
N ARG A 62 6.21 0.42 15.56
CA ARG A 62 5.86 -0.85 16.21
C ARG A 62 6.13 -0.76 17.70
N GLU A 63 5.17 -0.18 18.44
CA GLU A 63 5.27 0.09 19.88
C GLU A 63 5.70 -1.15 20.69
N ASP A 64 5.15 -2.32 20.39
CA ASP A 64 5.49 -3.56 21.08
C ASP A 64 7.00 -3.88 21.00
N LYS A 65 7.58 -3.68 19.81
CA LYS A 65 9.01 -3.93 19.58
C LYS A 65 9.88 -2.87 20.27
N VAL A 66 9.43 -1.61 20.29
CA VAL A 66 10.14 -0.53 20.99
C VAL A 66 10.18 -0.83 22.48
N LYS A 67 9.03 -1.20 23.05
CA LYS A 67 8.91 -1.56 24.47
C LYS A 67 9.79 -2.75 24.84
N GLU A 68 9.74 -3.84 24.07
CA GLU A 68 10.58 -5.02 24.31
C GLU A 68 12.09 -4.66 24.33
N LEU A 69 12.53 -3.87 23.37
CA LEU A 69 13.93 -3.45 23.30
C LEU A 69 14.31 -2.49 24.44
N ALA A 70 13.44 -1.55 24.77
CA ALA A 70 13.64 -0.62 25.89
C ALA A 70 13.77 -1.38 27.22
N ASP A 71 12.90 -2.36 27.47
CA ASP A 71 12.94 -3.19 28.67
C ASP A 71 14.25 -3.98 28.73
N ARG A 72 14.67 -4.61 27.62
CA ARG A 72 15.94 -5.36 27.55
C ARG A 72 17.16 -4.47 27.81
N ILE A 73 17.13 -3.22 27.35
CA ILE A 73 18.18 -2.24 27.61
C ILE A 73 18.18 -1.87 29.11
N ALA A 74 17.01 -1.58 29.69
CA ALA A 74 16.87 -1.19 31.09
C ALA A 74 17.34 -2.30 32.05
N THR A 75 17.10 -3.57 31.72
CA THR A 75 17.56 -4.71 32.52
C THR A 75 19.01 -5.11 32.24
N GLY A 76 19.72 -4.42 31.34
CA GLY A 76 21.10 -4.75 30.96
C GLY A 76 21.25 -6.03 30.13
N ASN A 77 20.14 -6.61 29.65
CA ASN A 77 20.12 -7.85 28.86
C ASN A 77 20.13 -7.58 27.34
N TYR A 78 20.44 -6.35 26.94
CA TYR A 78 20.63 -6.00 25.55
C TYR A 78 22.09 -6.25 25.15
N HIS A 79 22.34 -7.41 24.57
CA HIS A 79 23.64 -7.78 24.02
C HIS A 79 23.54 -7.94 22.50
N VAL A 80 24.45 -7.30 21.78
CA VAL A 80 24.54 -7.35 20.31
C VAL A 80 25.95 -7.78 19.96
N ASP A 81 26.07 -8.72 19.02
CA ASP A 81 27.37 -9.18 18.54
C ASP A 81 28.08 -8.05 17.77
N ALA A 82 29.35 -7.82 18.08
CA ALA A 82 30.20 -6.85 17.38
C ALA A 82 30.27 -7.11 15.86
N LYS A 83 30.20 -8.38 15.44
CA LYS A 83 30.14 -8.75 14.02
C LYS A 83 28.86 -8.25 13.36
N GLU A 84 27.71 -8.42 14.02
CA GLU A 84 26.42 -7.93 13.50
C GLU A 84 26.42 -6.40 13.35
N ILE A 85 27.07 -5.69 14.27
CA ILE A 85 27.24 -4.24 14.17
C ILE A 85 28.05 -3.88 12.92
N ALA A 86 29.21 -4.51 12.72
CA ALA A 86 30.07 -4.26 11.56
C ALA A 86 29.34 -4.57 10.24
N ASP A 87 28.62 -5.69 10.16
CA ASP A 87 27.84 -6.07 8.98
C ASP A 87 26.76 -5.02 8.66
N LYS A 88 26.08 -4.47 9.68
CA LYS A 88 25.09 -3.40 9.48
C LYS A 88 25.73 -2.08 9.03
N MET A 89 26.90 -1.73 9.57
CA MET A 89 27.63 -0.53 9.16
C MET A 89 28.06 -0.62 7.69
N LEU A 90 28.66 -1.74 7.29
CA LEU A 90 29.09 -1.96 5.92
C LEU A 90 27.90 -2.02 4.95
N GLY A 91 26.85 -2.77 5.31
CA GLY A 91 25.62 -2.83 4.52
C GLY A 91 24.99 -1.46 4.31
N ARG A 92 25.02 -0.59 5.33
CA ARG A 92 24.52 0.79 5.22
C ARG A 92 25.35 1.62 4.24
N ILE A 93 26.68 1.57 4.35
CA ILE A 93 27.60 2.29 3.44
C ILE A 93 27.39 1.87 1.98
N VAL A 94 27.18 0.58 1.73
CA VAL A 94 26.91 0.06 0.38
C VAL A 94 25.57 0.56 -0.14
N ALA A 95 24.50 0.47 0.67
CA ALA A 95 23.17 0.93 0.27
C ALA A 95 23.13 2.43 -0.04
N ASP A 96 23.85 3.25 0.72
CA ASP A 96 23.90 4.70 0.51
C ASP A 96 24.70 5.10 -0.75
N ARG A 97 25.66 4.28 -1.22
CA ARG A 97 26.37 4.50 -2.50
C ARG A 97 25.61 4.02 -3.75
N LEU A 98 24.67 3.10 -3.57
CA LEU A 98 23.86 2.54 -4.66
C LEU A 98 22.59 3.36 -4.96
N ARG A 99 22.33 4.38 -4.16
CA ARG A 99 21.30 5.40 -4.41
C ARG A 99 21.83 6.53 -5.25
#